data_AF-A0AAW2KSE5-F1
#
_entry.id   AF-A0AAW2KSE5-F1
#
_cell.length_a   1.000
_cell.length_b   1.000
_cell.length_c   1.000
_cell.angle_alpha   90.00
_cell.angle_beta   90.00
_cell.angle_gamma   90.00
#
_symmetry.space_group_name_H-M   'P 1'
#
loop_
_entity.id
_entity.type
_entity.pdbx_description
1 polymer ?
#
loop_
_entity_poly.entity_id
_entity_poly.type
_entity_poly.pdbx_seq_one_letter_code
_entity_poly.pdbx_strand_id
1 'polypeptide(L)'
;MLKRISLQKNFQISSDGLIPVDQLKEFIEGTIRSKIEGSSRSSFTYSKPYTPRIDNLKMPIGYQPPKFQQFDGKGNPKQHVAHFVETCNNAGTYGDHLVKQFVRSLKDNAFDCMVELTNSRQWKEEPVVDYINRWRNLSLNCKDRLSEASAIEMCIQGMHWELCYILQAIKPKTFEELTTRAHGIETSFNCKEDEYSVDPNDDDGDDGDATP
;
A
#
# COMPACT_ATOMS: atom_id res chain seq x y z
N MET A 1 -26.01 2.72 -1.99
CA MET A 1 -26.38 2.50 -3.41
C MET A 1 -25.22 2.92 -4.31
N LEU A 2 -24.41 1.97 -4.76
CA LEU A 2 -23.36 2.22 -5.76
C LEU A 2 -24.01 2.33 -7.14
N LYS A 3 -23.95 3.52 -7.75
CA LYS A 3 -24.32 3.68 -9.17
C LYS A 3 -23.29 2.94 -10.01
N ARG A 4 -23.67 1.79 -10.58
CA ARG A 4 -22.96 1.17 -11.70
C ARG A 4 -22.74 2.25 -12.77
N ILE A 5 -21.48 2.57 -13.05
CA ILE A 5 -21.12 3.40 -14.19
C ILE A 5 -21.49 2.59 -15.45
N SER A 6 -22.58 2.99 -16.11
CA SER A 6 -22.94 2.45 -17.41
C SER A 6 -22.00 3.03 -18.46
N LEU A 7 -21.06 2.22 -18.96
CA LEU A 7 -20.27 2.53 -20.14
C LEU A 7 -21.01 1.99 -21.38
N GLN A 8 -22.05 2.69 -21.81
CA GLN A 8 -22.57 2.57 -23.17
C GLN A 8 -22.47 3.93 -23.86
N LYS A 9 -21.31 4.21 -24.45
CA LYS A 9 -21.22 5.15 -25.58
C LYS A 9 -21.15 4.31 -26.85
N ASN A 10 -22.24 4.32 -27.62
CA ASN A 10 -22.31 3.66 -28.91
C ASN A 10 -21.30 4.28 -29.88
N PHE A 11 -20.41 3.46 -30.45
CA PHE A 11 -19.57 3.88 -31.58
C PHE A 11 -20.46 4.24 -32.77
N GLN A 12 -20.19 5.37 -33.43
CA GLN A 12 -20.79 5.64 -34.73
C GLN A 12 -19.97 4.91 -35.79
N ILE A 13 -20.39 3.67 -36.05
CA ILE A 13 -19.80 2.78 -37.04
C ILE A 13 -20.10 3.37 -38.43
N SER A 14 -19.07 3.54 -39.26
CA SER A 14 -19.22 3.96 -40.67
C SER A 14 -20.07 2.93 -41.44
N SER A 15 -20.67 3.30 -42.58
CA SER A 15 -21.50 2.38 -43.38
C SER A 15 -20.78 1.07 -43.78
N ASP A 16 -19.45 1.07 -43.74
CA ASP A 16 -18.58 -0.08 -44.05
C ASP A 16 -18.17 -0.92 -42.82
N GLY A 17 -18.77 -0.70 -41.65
CA GLY A 17 -18.47 -1.50 -40.44
C GLY A 17 -17.14 -1.16 -39.77
N LEU A 18 -16.38 -0.20 -40.30
CA LEU A 18 -15.06 0.20 -39.80
C LEU A 18 -15.20 1.40 -38.85
N ILE A 19 -14.53 1.32 -37.70
CA ILE A 19 -14.41 2.43 -36.75
C ILE A 19 -13.42 3.44 -37.33
N PRO A 20 -13.82 4.71 -37.55
CA PRO A 20 -12.89 5.74 -38.00
C PRO A 20 -11.74 5.91 -37.00
N VAL A 21 -10.52 6.02 -37.50
CA VAL A 21 -9.29 6.12 -36.68
C VAL A 21 -9.39 7.27 -35.66
N ASP A 22 -10.03 8.37 -36.02
CA ASP A 22 -10.23 9.52 -35.14
C ASP A 22 -11.15 9.20 -33.95
N GLN A 23 -12.24 8.45 -34.16
CA GLN A 23 -13.11 8.00 -33.06
C GLN A 23 -12.39 7.03 -32.13
N LEU A 24 -11.59 6.12 -32.69
CA LEU A 24 -10.77 5.21 -31.90
C LEU A 24 -9.73 5.97 -31.08
N LYS A 25 -9.08 6.97 -31.68
CA LYS A 25 -8.11 7.83 -31.01
C LYS A 25 -8.74 8.63 -29.88
N GLU A 26 -9.89 9.27 -30.11
CA GLU A 26 -10.63 10.00 -29.06
C GLU A 26 -11.08 9.07 -27.94
N PHE A 27 -11.51 7.85 -28.25
CA PHE A 27 -11.89 6.86 -27.24
C PHE A 27 -10.70 6.42 -26.38
N ILE A 28 -9.55 6.15 -27.02
CA ILE A 28 -8.31 5.79 -26.31
C ILE A 28 -7.85 6.97 -25.44
N GLU A 29 -7.82 8.19 -26.00
CA GLU A 29 -7.44 9.40 -25.26
C GLU A 29 -8.39 9.70 -24.09
N GLY A 30 -9.70 9.54 -24.28
CA GLY A 30 -10.70 9.71 -23.23
C GLY A 30 -10.61 8.63 -22.14
N THR A 31 -10.33 7.39 -22.52
CA THR A 31 -10.13 6.27 -21.58
C THR A 31 -8.84 6.47 -20.76
N ILE A 32 -7.76 6.91 -21.38
CA ILE A 32 -6.51 7.23 -20.69
C ILE A 32 -6.70 8.43 -19.74
N ARG A 33 -7.32 9.51 -20.22
CA ARG A 33 -7.59 10.72 -19.43
C ARG A 33 -8.48 10.44 -18.23
N SER A 34 -9.55 9.67 -18.41
CA SER A 34 -10.45 9.28 -17.31
C SER A 34 -9.78 8.35 -16.29
N LYS A 35 -8.83 7.49 -16.69
CA LYS A 35 -8.00 6.73 -15.75
C LYS A 35 -7.00 7.61 -15.01
N ILE A 36 -6.48 8.68 -15.64
CA ILE A 36 -5.57 9.64 -14.99
C ILE A 36 -6.32 10.60 -14.06
N GLU A 37 -7.57 10.94 -14.37
CA GLU A 37 -8.41 11.84 -13.56
C GLU A 37 -9.17 11.09 -12.46
N GLY A 38 -9.57 9.83 -12.71
CA GLY A 38 -10.21 8.94 -11.73
C GLY A 38 -9.23 8.20 -10.81
N SER A 39 -8.01 7.96 -11.29
CA SER A 39 -6.85 7.82 -10.40
C SER A 39 -6.49 9.22 -9.98
N SER A 40 -7.24 9.78 -9.03
CA SER A 40 -6.81 10.99 -8.33
C SER A 40 -5.35 10.77 -7.98
N ARG A 41 -4.43 11.41 -8.73
CA ARG A 41 -3.13 11.78 -8.22
C ARG A 41 -3.51 12.72 -7.10
N SER A 42 -3.80 12.14 -5.93
CA SER A 42 -3.68 12.84 -4.68
C SER A 42 -2.36 13.57 -4.82
N SER A 43 -2.39 14.87 -4.53
CA SER A 43 -1.16 15.62 -4.35
C SER A 43 -0.38 14.87 -3.28
N PHE A 44 0.43 13.89 -3.69
CA PHE A 44 1.31 13.14 -2.84
C PHE A 44 2.39 14.14 -2.47
N THR A 45 2.14 14.88 -1.39
CA THR A 45 3.23 15.46 -0.63
C THR A 45 4.17 14.30 -0.34
N TYR A 46 5.41 14.42 -0.80
CA TYR A 46 6.42 13.40 -0.58
C TYR A 46 6.46 13.04 0.91
N SER A 47 6.07 11.81 1.23
CA SER A 47 6.19 11.24 2.57
C SER A 47 7.47 10.44 2.62
N LYS A 48 8.26 10.65 3.67
CA LYS A 48 9.46 9.85 3.89
C LYS A 48 9.06 8.39 4.13
N PRO A 49 9.80 7.43 3.58
CA PRO A 49 9.46 5.99 3.59
C PRO A 49 9.68 5.30 4.96
N TYR A 50 9.94 6.08 6.00
CA TYR A 50 10.23 5.63 7.35
C TYR A 50 9.41 6.43 8.35
N THR A 51 9.29 5.90 9.56
CA THR A 51 8.44 6.48 10.60
C THR A 51 8.92 7.86 11.05
N PRO A 52 8.03 8.70 11.63
CA PRO A 52 8.41 9.96 12.24
C PRO A 52 9.50 9.81 13.33
N ARG A 53 9.57 8.64 14.00
CA ARG A 53 10.64 8.33 14.95
C ARG A 53 12.02 8.43 14.28
N ILE A 54 12.18 7.81 13.13
CA ILE A 54 13.42 7.84 12.35
C ILE A 54 13.65 9.25 11.80
N ASP A 55 12.61 9.92 11.32
CA ASP A 55 12.77 11.27 10.76
C ASP A 55 13.21 12.32 11.78
N ASN A 56 12.84 12.15 13.06
CA ASN A 56 13.25 13.06 14.13
C ASN A 56 14.62 12.73 14.73
N LEU A 57 15.30 11.65 14.31
CA LEU A 57 16.64 11.32 14.78
C LEU A 57 17.65 12.41 14.42
N LYS A 58 18.29 12.98 15.43
CA LYS A 58 19.38 13.95 15.24
C LYS A 58 20.65 13.24 14.77
N MET A 59 21.38 13.88 13.86
CA MET A 59 22.72 13.41 13.48
C MET A 59 23.71 13.72 14.61
N PRO A 60 24.77 12.91 14.78
CA PRO A 60 25.84 13.19 15.73
C PRO A 60 26.48 14.56 15.50
N ILE A 61 27.00 15.16 16.57
CA ILE A 61 27.73 16.43 16.49
C ILE A 61 29.00 16.22 15.64
N GLY A 62 29.26 17.12 14.70
CA GLY A 62 30.40 17.03 13.78
C GLY A 62 30.18 16.08 12.59
N TYR A 63 28.99 15.49 12.45
CA TYR A 63 28.66 14.60 11.34
C TYR A 63 28.82 15.30 9.99
N GLN A 64 29.60 14.68 9.10
CA GLN A 64 29.72 15.05 7.70
C GLN A 64 28.93 14.05 6.86
N PRO A 65 27.88 14.49 6.13
CA PRO A 65 27.12 13.61 5.26
C PRO A 65 28.00 12.91 4.21
N PRO A 66 28.02 11.56 4.17
CA PRO A 66 28.74 10.84 3.13
C PRO A 66 28.16 11.10 1.75
N LYS A 67 29.02 11.01 0.74
CA LYS A 67 28.59 10.93 -0.65
C LYS A 67 28.35 9.46 -0.98
N PHE A 68 27.10 9.12 -1.30
CA PHE A 68 26.75 7.78 -1.71
C PHE A 68 26.88 7.63 -3.22
N GLN A 69 27.38 6.48 -3.65
CA GLN A 69 27.06 5.99 -4.99
C GLN A 69 25.56 5.74 -5.04
N GLN A 70 24.88 6.35 -6.01
CA GLN A 70 23.44 6.19 -6.16
C GLN A 70 23.11 4.96 -7.01
N PHE A 71 22.08 4.22 -6.57
CA PHE A 71 21.55 3.03 -7.22
C PHE A 71 20.20 3.34 -7.87
N ASP A 72 20.08 3.03 -9.16
CA ASP A 72 18.87 3.24 -9.96
C ASP A 72 18.02 1.97 -10.16
N GLY A 73 18.40 0.88 -9.50
CA GLY A 73 17.82 -0.47 -9.70
C GLY A 73 18.71 -1.37 -10.54
N LYS A 74 19.66 -0.83 -11.30
CA LYS A 74 20.51 -1.62 -12.20
C LYS A 74 21.81 -2.05 -11.54
N GLY A 75 22.22 -3.28 -11.82
CA GLY A 75 23.46 -3.86 -11.28
C GLY A 75 23.20 -4.83 -10.15
N ASN A 76 24.15 -4.98 -9.21
CA ASN A 76 24.04 -5.92 -8.11
C ASN A 76 23.55 -5.21 -6.82
N PRO A 77 22.30 -5.45 -6.37
CA PRO A 77 21.77 -4.80 -5.17
C PRO A 77 22.54 -5.17 -3.90
N LYS A 78 23.07 -6.40 -3.81
CA LYS A 78 23.86 -6.84 -2.63
C LYS A 78 25.17 -6.05 -2.51
N GLN A 79 25.82 -5.79 -3.64
CA GLN A 79 27.03 -4.97 -3.67
C GLN A 79 26.74 -3.52 -3.29
N HIS A 80 25.63 -2.96 -3.78
CA HIS A 80 25.18 -1.62 -3.38
C HIS A 80 24.96 -1.53 -1.87
N VAL A 81 24.22 -2.48 -1.29
CA VAL A 81 23.98 -2.53 0.16
C VAL A 81 25.29 -2.65 0.93
N ALA A 82 26.22 -3.51 0.51
CA ALA A 82 27.52 -3.66 1.17
C ALA A 82 28.31 -2.35 1.18
N HIS A 83 28.43 -1.68 0.03
CA HIS A 83 29.13 -0.40 -0.08
C HIS A 83 28.44 0.72 0.72
N PHE A 84 27.11 0.75 0.72
CA PHE A 84 26.33 1.67 1.54
C PHE A 84 26.62 1.50 3.03
N VAL A 85 26.58 0.26 3.53
CA VAL A 85 26.86 -0.06 4.94
C VAL A 85 28.28 0.32 5.31
N GLU A 86 29.27 -0.01 4.47
CA GLU A 86 30.67 0.36 4.68
C GLU A 86 30.84 1.89 4.75
N THR A 87 30.24 2.63 3.81
CA THR A 87 30.26 4.10 3.79
C THR A 87 29.66 4.69 5.07
N CYS A 88 28.57 4.13 5.57
CA CYS A 88 27.93 4.60 6.80
C CYS A 88 28.72 4.26 8.07
N ASN A 89 29.35 3.08 8.10
CA ASN A 89 30.21 2.65 9.19
C ASN A 89 31.42 3.59 9.31
N ASN A 90 32.04 3.96 8.19
CA ASN A 90 33.15 4.92 8.16
C ASN A 90 32.74 6.32 8.64
N ALA A 91 31.46 6.67 8.48
CA ALA A 91 30.89 7.93 8.96
C ALA A 91 30.36 7.87 10.41
N GLY A 92 30.54 6.74 11.10
CA GLY A 92 30.08 6.54 12.48
C GLY A 92 28.56 6.48 12.63
N THR A 93 27.83 6.04 11.59
CA THR A 93 26.36 5.92 11.61
C THR A 93 25.92 4.47 11.55
N TYR A 94 24.99 4.09 12.44
CA TYR A 94 24.53 2.71 12.63
C TYR A 94 23.03 2.68 12.94
N GLY A 95 22.43 1.49 12.93
CA GLY A 95 21.04 1.28 13.36
C GLY A 95 20.04 2.12 12.56
N ASP A 96 19.12 2.81 13.26
CA ASP A 96 18.07 3.62 12.62
C ASP A 96 18.64 4.78 11.75
N HIS A 97 19.88 5.24 11.99
CA HIS A 97 20.54 6.20 11.10
C HIS A 97 20.81 5.60 9.72
N LEU A 98 21.06 4.29 9.61
CA LEU A 98 21.21 3.64 8.30
C LEU A 98 19.91 3.73 7.50
N VAL A 99 18.77 3.43 8.12
CA VAL A 99 17.46 3.51 7.48
C VAL A 99 17.20 4.94 6.98
N LYS A 100 17.53 5.93 7.80
CA LYS A 100 17.39 7.35 7.45
C LYS A 100 18.25 7.76 6.26
N GLN A 101 19.47 7.24 6.17
CA GLN A 101 20.42 7.57 5.09
C GLN A 101 20.18 6.76 3.80
N PHE A 102 19.61 5.55 3.90
CA PHE A 102 19.50 4.62 2.77
C PHE A 102 18.80 5.24 1.56
N VAL A 103 17.75 6.03 1.80
CA VAL A 103 16.99 6.73 0.75
C VAL A 103 17.88 7.63 -0.12
N ARG A 104 18.95 8.20 0.44
CA ARG A 104 19.91 9.06 -0.28
C ARG A 104 20.85 8.29 -1.18
N SER A 105 20.94 6.97 -1.00
CA SER A 105 21.70 6.06 -1.86
C SER A 105 20.89 5.59 -3.07
N LEU A 106 19.62 5.96 -3.18
CA LEU A 106 18.74 5.60 -4.28
C LEU A 106 18.53 6.78 -5.24
N LYS A 107 18.24 6.47 -6.50
CA LYS A 107 17.80 7.43 -7.51
C LYS A 107 16.80 6.80 -8.47
N ASP A 108 16.15 7.63 -9.27
CA ASP A 108 15.26 7.23 -10.36
C ASP A 108 14.27 6.13 -9.92
N ASN A 109 14.15 5.07 -10.72
CA ASN A 109 13.20 3.99 -10.52
C ASN A 109 13.33 3.29 -9.16
N ALA A 110 14.54 3.14 -8.61
CA ALA A 110 14.73 2.51 -7.31
C ALA A 110 14.19 3.40 -6.17
N PHE A 111 14.38 4.71 -6.28
CA PHE A 111 13.80 5.66 -5.33
C PHE A 111 12.27 5.67 -5.43
N ASP A 112 11.73 5.79 -6.64
CA ASP A 112 10.29 5.84 -6.87
C ASP A 112 9.60 4.57 -6.35
N CYS A 113 10.12 3.40 -6.70
CA CYS A 113 9.61 2.11 -6.21
C CYS A 113 9.61 2.00 -4.69
N MET A 114 10.73 2.38 -4.06
CA MET A 114 10.86 2.30 -2.62
C MET A 114 9.82 3.22 -1.95
N VAL A 115 9.66 4.45 -2.43
CA VAL A 115 8.68 5.40 -1.89
C VAL A 115 7.24 4.92 -2.11
N GLU A 116 6.89 4.46 -3.30
CA GLU A 116 5.53 4.00 -3.62
C GLU A 116 5.13 2.79 -2.77
N LEU A 117 6.00 1.78 -2.67
CA LEU A 117 5.68 0.55 -1.95
C LEU A 117 5.65 0.74 -0.43
N THR A 118 6.57 1.53 0.11
CA THR A 118 6.65 1.76 1.55
C THR A 118 5.60 2.73 2.06
N ASN A 119 5.08 3.63 1.21
CA ASN A 119 4.00 4.55 1.58
C ASN A 119 2.61 4.03 1.20
N SER A 120 2.51 2.95 0.43
CA SER A 120 1.23 2.28 0.20
C SER A 120 0.73 1.66 1.49
N ARG A 121 -0.31 2.28 2.06
CA ARG A 121 -1.04 1.81 3.24
C ARG A 121 -2.46 1.45 2.86
N GLN A 122 -3.03 0.50 3.59
CA GLN A 122 -4.46 0.21 3.55
C GLN A 122 -5.22 1.45 4.04
N TRP A 123 -6.20 1.91 3.26
CA TRP A 123 -7.03 3.03 3.69
C TRP A 123 -8.05 2.59 4.75
N LYS A 124 -8.59 3.55 5.50
CA LYS A 124 -9.50 3.28 6.64
C LYS A 124 -10.67 2.36 6.29
N GLU A 125 -11.26 2.53 5.11
CA GLU A 125 -12.44 1.80 4.66
C GLU A 125 -12.14 0.90 3.44
N GLU A 126 -10.87 0.72 3.10
CA GLU A 126 -10.46 -0.14 1.98
C GLU A 126 -10.43 -1.61 2.45
N PRO A 127 -11.21 -2.51 1.83
CA PRO A 127 -11.13 -3.94 2.12
C PRO A 127 -9.71 -4.46 1.90
N VAL A 128 -9.24 -5.37 2.74
CA VAL A 128 -7.85 -5.85 2.68
C VAL A 128 -7.51 -6.50 1.34
N VAL A 129 -8.47 -7.14 0.70
CA VAL A 129 -8.32 -7.75 -0.63
C VAL A 129 -8.02 -6.69 -1.70
N ASP A 130 -8.73 -5.55 -1.64
CA ASP A 130 -8.52 -4.45 -2.58
C ASP A 130 -7.16 -3.78 -2.36
N TYR A 131 -6.78 -3.60 -1.08
CA TYR A 131 -5.44 -3.15 -0.72
C TYR A 131 -4.35 -4.09 -1.27
N ILE A 132 -4.46 -5.41 -1.07
CA ILE A 132 -3.49 -6.40 -1.54
C ILE A 132 -3.35 -6.31 -3.07
N ASN A 133 -4.47 -6.23 -3.79
CA ASN A 133 -4.46 -6.12 -5.25
C ASN A 133 -3.81 -4.82 -5.71
N ARG A 134 -4.14 -3.69 -5.08
CA ARG A 134 -3.54 -2.38 -5.36
C ARG A 134 -2.04 -2.39 -5.10
N TRP A 135 -1.61 -2.90 -3.94
CA TRP A 135 -0.20 -3.00 -3.57
C TRP A 135 0.58 -3.92 -4.52
N ARG A 136 0.01 -5.09 -4.87
CA ARG A 136 0.61 -6.03 -5.83
C ARG A 136 0.80 -5.38 -7.20
N ASN A 137 -0.18 -4.63 -7.69
CA ASN A 137 -0.07 -3.90 -8.96
C ASN A 137 1.04 -2.83 -8.91
N LEU A 138 1.18 -2.10 -7.81
CA LEU A 138 2.29 -1.17 -7.62
C LEU A 138 3.65 -1.91 -7.67
N SER A 139 3.75 -3.07 -7.02
CA SER A 139 4.99 -3.85 -7.00
C SER A 139 5.42 -4.37 -8.38
N LEU A 140 4.46 -4.62 -9.27
CA LEU A 140 4.74 -5.07 -10.64
C LEU A 140 5.28 -3.94 -11.52
N ASN A 141 5.05 -2.67 -11.16
CA ASN A 141 5.62 -1.53 -11.89
C ASN A 141 7.11 -1.33 -11.59
N CYS A 142 7.63 -2.02 -10.57
CA CYS A 142 9.05 -1.98 -10.26
C CYS A 142 9.86 -2.82 -11.24
N LYS A 143 10.89 -2.19 -11.85
CA LYS A 143 11.75 -2.82 -12.85
C LYS A 143 12.49 -4.04 -12.32
N ASP A 144 12.82 -4.03 -11.04
CA ASP A 144 13.44 -5.17 -10.36
C ASP A 144 12.37 -6.05 -9.73
N ARG A 145 12.39 -7.35 -10.06
CA ARG A 145 11.48 -8.32 -9.46
C ARG A 145 11.81 -8.48 -7.98
N LEU A 146 10.98 -7.89 -7.13
CA LEU A 146 10.91 -8.26 -5.72
C LEU A 146 10.63 -9.76 -5.61
N SER A 147 11.31 -10.42 -4.68
CA SER A 147 10.94 -11.79 -4.35
C SER A 147 9.53 -11.81 -3.79
N GLU A 148 8.76 -12.88 -4.06
CA GLU A 148 7.39 -12.98 -3.56
C GLU A 148 7.33 -12.89 -2.03
N ALA A 149 8.27 -13.53 -1.33
CA ALA A 149 8.38 -13.45 0.12
C ALA A 149 8.60 -12.01 0.61
N SER A 150 9.56 -11.28 0.02
CA SER A 150 9.80 -9.88 0.39
C SER A 150 8.61 -8.98 0.07
N ALA A 151 7.93 -9.24 -1.06
CA ALA A 151 6.76 -8.50 -1.47
C ALA A 151 5.60 -8.71 -0.48
N ILE A 152 5.39 -9.94 0.00
CA ILE A 152 4.39 -10.26 1.01
C ILE A 152 4.71 -9.56 2.33
N GLU A 153 5.95 -9.64 2.83
CA GLU A 153 6.35 -8.97 4.07
C GLU A 153 6.11 -7.45 4.01
N MET A 154 6.51 -6.82 2.89
CA MET A 154 6.28 -5.39 2.69
C MET A 154 4.79 -5.04 2.57
N CYS A 155 4.00 -5.87 1.88
CA CYS A 155 2.55 -5.70 1.76
C CYS A 155 1.87 -5.75 3.13
N ILE A 156 2.22 -6.73 3.97
CA ILE A 156 1.69 -6.90 5.33
C ILE A 156 1.97 -5.66 6.19
N GLN A 157 3.17 -5.08 6.08
CA GLN A 157 3.58 -3.89 6.84
C GLN A 157 2.70 -2.65 6.56
N GLY A 158 2.00 -2.61 5.42
CA GLY A 158 1.08 -1.53 5.09
C GLY A 158 -0.39 -1.80 5.43
N MET A 159 -0.73 -2.96 5.98
CA MET A 159 -2.10 -3.31 6.40
C MET A 159 -2.48 -2.62 7.72
N HIS A 160 -3.77 -2.66 8.07
CA HIS A 160 -4.22 -2.32 9.43
C HIS A 160 -3.47 -3.13 10.49
N TRP A 161 -3.28 -2.54 11.67
CA TRP A 161 -2.35 -3.07 12.66
C TRP A 161 -2.78 -4.47 13.17
N GLU A 162 -4.08 -4.73 13.29
CA GLU A 162 -4.65 -6.02 13.71
C GLU A 162 -4.33 -7.13 12.69
N LEU A 163 -4.54 -6.83 11.41
CA LEU A 163 -4.23 -7.73 10.31
C LEU A 163 -2.72 -7.99 10.24
N CYS A 164 -1.93 -6.92 10.27
CA CYS A 164 -0.47 -6.99 10.23
C CYS A 164 0.08 -7.87 11.35
N TYR A 165 -0.39 -7.67 12.59
CA TYR A 165 0.08 -8.43 13.76
C TYR A 165 -0.18 -9.94 13.60
N ILE A 166 -1.39 -10.32 13.18
CA ILE A 166 -1.75 -11.74 13.03
C ILE A 166 -1.03 -12.36 11.84
N LEU A 167 -0.97 -11.67 10.71
CA LEU A 167 -0.34 -12.19 9.49
C LEU A 167 1.18 -12.34 9.63
N GLN A 168 1.84 -11.48 10.41
CA GLN A 168 3.26 -11.63 10.76
C GLN A 168 3.54 -12.88 11.59
N ALA A 169 2.59 -13.35 12.41
CA ALA A 169 2.72 -14.59 13.15
C ALA A 169 2.52 -15.82 12.26
N ILE A 170 1.57 -15.76 11.32
CA ILE A 170 1.24 -16.87 10.41
C ILE A 170 2.28 -17.02 9.29
N LYS A 171 2.85 -15.92 8.81
CA LYS A 171 3.85 -15.85 7.73
C LYS A 171 3.39 -16.54 6.44
N PRO A 172 2.36 -16.00 5.76
CA PRO A 172 1.90 -16.56 4.50
C PRO A 172 3.02 -16.59 3.46
N LYS A 173 3.07 -17.66 2.66
CA LYS A 173 4.17 -17.88 1.70
C LYS A 173 3.85 -17.41 0.29
N THR A 174 2.57 -17.25 -0.03
CA THR A 174 2.08 -16.82 -1.35
C THR A 174 1.06 -15.70 -1.21
N PHE A 175 0.86 -14.92 -2.27
CA PHE A 175 -0.19 -13.89 -2.29
C PHE A 175 -1.60 -14.48 -2.16
N GLU A 176 -1.81 -15.70 -2.66
CA GLU A 176 -3.10 -16.40 -2.52
C GLU A 176 -3.40 -16.74 -1.06
N GLU A 177 -2.41 -17.28 -0.35
CA GLU A 177 -2.54 -17.56 1.08
C GLU A 177 -2.74 -16.25 1.86
N LEU A 178 -1.93 -15.22 1.57
CA LEU A 178 -2.07 -13.89 2.19
C LEU A 178 -3.51 -13.36 2.03
N THR A 179 -4.04 -13.38 0.82
CA THR A 179 -5.38 -12.85 0.50
C THR A 179 -6.46 -13.61 1.27
N THR A 180 -6.39 -14.95 1.25
CA THR A 180 -7.38 -15.81 1.91
C THR A 180 -7.37 -15.61 3.43
N ARG A 181 -6.18 -15.60 4.05
CA ARG A 181 -6.03 -15.40 5.50
C ARG A 181 -6.44 -14.00 5.91
N ALA A 182 -5.99 -12.97 5.18
CA ALA A 182 -6.31 -11.58 5.48
C ALA A 182 -7.82 -11.34 5.44
N HIS A 183 -8.50 -11.84 4.41
CA HIS A 183 -9.95 -11.74 4.29
C HIS A 183 -10.69 -12.44 5.44
N GLY A 184 -10.29 -13.67 5.79
CA GLY A 184 -10.89 -14.40 6.92
C GLY A 184 -10.70 -13.71 8.28
N ILE A 185 -9.57 -13.03 8.48
CA ILE A 185 -9.32 -12.25 9.68
C ILE A 185 -10.18 -10.98 9.69
N GLU A 186 -10.21 -10.23 8.59
CA GLU A 186 -11.00 -9.00 8.45
C GLU A 186 -12.49 -9.25 8.70
N THR A 187 -13.06 -10.32 8.13
CA THR A 187 -14.46 -10.70 8.38
C THR A 187 -14.71 -11.08 9.84
N SER A 188 -13.75 -11.74 10.49
CA SER A 188 -13.87 -12.12 11.91
C SER A 188 -13.87 -10.93 12.87
N PHE A 189 -13.40 -9.75 12.45
CA PHE A 189 -13.50 -8.52 13.22
C PHE A 189 -14.86 -7.85 13.01
N ASN A 190 -15.33 -7.78 11.77
CA ASN A 190 -16.64 -7.20 11.44
C ASN A 190 -17.80 -7.99 12.08
N CYS A 191 -17.71 -9.32 12.17
CA CYS A 191 -18.76 -10.12 12.82
C CYS A 191 -18.85 -9.93 14.35
N LYS A 192 -17.84 -9.34 15.00
CA LYS A 192 -17.88 -9.06 16.46
C LYS A 192 -18.54 -7.73 16.79
N GLU A 193 -18.71 -6.83 15.82
CA GLU A 193 -19.36 -5.54 16.03
C GLU A 193 -20.89 -5.66 16.05
N ASP A 194 -21.45 -6.72 15.43
CA ASP A 194 -22.91 -6.96 15.36
C ASP A 194 -23.50 -7.61 16.63
N GLU A 195 -22.68 -7.98 17.64
CA GLU A 195 -23.13 -8.70 18.86
C GLU A 195 -23.38 -7.78 20.08
N TYR A 196 -23.17 -6.46 19.95
CA TYR A 196 -23.32 -5.48 21.05
C TYR A 196 -24.44 -4.45 20.86
N SER A 197 -25.43 -4.72 20.00
CA SER A 197 -26.69 -3.95 20.01
C SER A 197 -27.66 -4.52 21.04
N VAL A 198 -27.53 -4.10 22.29
CA VAL A 198 -28.57 -4.29 23.32
C VAL A 198 -29.74 -3.34 23.01
N ASP A 199 -30.92 -3.90 22.76
CA ASP A 199 -32.16 -3.16 22.55
C ASP A 199 -32.54 -2.43 23.85
N PRO A 200 -32.81 -1.10 23.86
CA PRO A 200 -33.08 -0.36 25.09
C PRO A 200 -34.46 -0.63 25.75
N ASN A 201 -35.25 -1.60 25.28
CA ASN A 201 -36.68 -1.67 25.62
C ASN A 201 -37.13 -2.94 26.36
N ASP A 202 -36.23 -3.70 26.98
CA ASP A 202 -36.64 -4.73 27.95
C ASP A 202 -36.90 -4.08 29.33
N ASP A 203 -38.01 -3.35 29.41
CA ASP A 203 -38.62 -2.88 30.66
C ASP A 203 -39.56 -4.00 31.14
N ASP A 204 -39.00 -4.96 31.89
CA ASP A 204 -39.77 -6.00 32.58
C ASP A 204 -40.60 -5.35 33.69
N GLY A 205 -41.87 -5.07 33.36
CA GLY A 205 -42.89 -4.63 34.31
C GLY A 205 -43.09 -5.64 35.43
N ASP A 206 -42.74 -5.22 36.64
CA ASP A 206 -43.05 -5.87 37.91
C ASP A 206 -44.55 -5.68 38.23
N ASP A 207 -45.38 -6.61 37.75
CA ASP A 207 -46.79 -6.72 38.16
C ASP A 207 -46.88 -7.54 39.46
N GLY A 208 -47.31 -6.85 40.52
CA GLY A 208 -47.38 -7.37 41.87
C GLY A 208 -48.36 -8.53 42.07
N ASP A 209 -48.01 -9.38 43.03
CA ASP A 209 -48.96 -10.29 43.67
C ASP A 209 -49.10 -9.91 45.15
N ALA A 210 -50.29 -9.42 45.48
CA ALA A 210 -50.76 -9.21 46.84
C ALA A 210 -51.90 -10.20 47.09
N THR A 211 -51.69 -11.14 47.99
CA THR A 211 -52.75 -11.98 48.58
C THR A 211 -52.30 -12.51 49.95
N PRO A 212 -53.23 -12.92 50.83
CA PRO A 212 -54.09 -12.06 51.66
C PRO A 212 -53.71 -12.08 53.15
#